data_AF-A0A7S3T0Y2-F1
#
_entry.id   AF-A0A7S3T0Y2-F1
#
_cell.length_a   1.000
_cell.length_b   1.000
_cell.length_c   1.000
_cell.angle_alpha   90.00
_cell.angle_beta   90.00
_cell.angle_gamma   90.00
#
_symmetry.space_group_name_H-M   'P 1'
#
loop_
_entity.id
_entity.type
_entity.pdbx_description
1 polymer ?
#
loop_
_entity_poly.entity_id
_entity_poly.type
_entity_poly.pdbx_seq_one_letter_code
_entity_poly.pdbx_strand_id
1 'polypeptide(L)'
;MQTKTVTPLPASVKPGVVTGEALWDLLQHAKENKYAIPAVNVVSSCSISSCLEAAAKYGGPMIVQFSRGGGQFIAGKTADNADDAACIAGSVAGALHVRQVAELYGVPVILHTDHCQRSWLPWFDGLMDANEKYFKANGEP
;
A
#
# COMPACT_ATOMS: atom_id res chain seq x y z
N MET A 1 8.69 -23.93 18.72
CA MET A 1 7.69 -22.87 18.55
C MET A 1 6.41 -23.53 18.07
N GLN A 2 5.31 -23.43 18.83
CA GLN A 2 4.02 -23.96 18.35
C GLN A 2 3.64 -23.22 17.07
N THR A 3 3.44 -23.97 15.99
CA THR A 3 2.88 -23.46 14.74
C THR A 3 1.48 -22.95 15.05
N LYS A 4 1.33 -21.63 15.21
CA LYS A 4 0.01 -20.99 15.21
C LYS A 4 -0.67 -21.45 13.92
N THR A 5 -1.82 -22.10 14.05
CA THR A 5 -2.69 -22.39 12.92
C THR A 5 -3.04 -21.05 12.28
N VAL A 6 -2.45 -20.78 11.12
CA VAL A 6 -2.78 -19.62 10.31
C VAL A 6 -4.19 -19.87 9.77
N THR A 7 -5.18 -19.08 10.19
CA THR A 7 -6.49 -19.15 9.55
C THR A 7 -6.29 -18.83 8.07
N PRO A 8 -6.71 -19.73 7.15
CA PRO A 8 -6.58 -19.49 5.72
C PRO A 8 -7.31 -18.21 5.33
N LEU A 9 -6.66 -17.38 4.51
CA LEU A 9 -7.26 -16.16 3.98
C LEU A 9 -8.42 -16.48 3.02
N PRO A 10 -9.37 -15.55 2.83
CA PRO A 10 -10.44 -15.72 1.84
C PRO A 10 -9.90 -16.02 0.45
N ALA A 11 -10.64 -16.82 -0.33
CA ALA A 11 -10.18 -17.24 -1.67
C ALA A 11 -10.00 -16.06 -2.64
N SER A 12 -10.72 -14.96 -2.43
CA SER A 12 -10.60 -13.69 -3.15
C SER A 12 -9.28 -12.97 -2.89
N VAL A 13 -8.63 -13.20 -1.74
CA VAL A 13 -7.38 -12.56 -1.36
C VAL A 13 -6.20 -13.34 -1.96
N LYS A 14 -5.51 -12.70 -2.91
CA LYS A 14 -4.30 -13.24 -3.57
C LYS A 14 -3.05 -12.48 -3.14
N PRO A 15 -1.85 -13.07 -3.28
CA PRO A 15 -0.60 -12.31 -3.22
C PRO A 15 -0.62 -11.11 -4.17
N GLY A 16 0.06 -10.03 -3.80
CA GLY A 16 0.03 -8.77 -4.54
C GLY A 16 -0.82 -7.70 -3.86
N VAL A 17 -1.05 -6.60 -4.58
CA VAL A 17 -1.90 -5.51 -4.06
C VAL A 17 -3.36 -5.94 -4.10
N VAL A 18 -4.04 -5.82 -2.96
CA VAL A 18 -5.47 -6.18 -2.83
C VAL A 18 -6.35 -4.95 -3.00
N THR A 19 -7.34 -5.06 -3.88
CA THR A 19 -8.27 -3.99 -4.23
C THR A 19 -9.72 -4.49 -4.17
N GLY A 20 -10.69 -3.56 -4.25
CA GLY A 20 -12.11 -3.91 -4.41
C GLY A 20 -12.71 -4.82 -3.33
N GLU A 21 -13.40 -5.88 -3.76
CA GLU A 21 -14.06 -6.85 -2.87
C GLU A 21 -13.06 -7.64 -2.01
N ALA A 22 -11.91 -8.03 -2.58
CA ALA A 22 -10.87 -8.77 -1.85
C ALA A 22 -10.32 -7.99 -0.65
N LEU A 23 -10.25 -6.65 -0.75
CA LEU A 23 -9.90 -5.78 0.38
C LEU A 23 -10.94 -5.89 1.51
N TRP A 24 -12.23 -5.84 1.17
CA TRP A 24 -13.31 -5.95 2.16
C TRP A 24 -13.34 -7.32 2.82
N ASP A 25 -13.20 -8.39 2.04
CA ASP A 25 -13.11 -9.76 2.55
C ASP A 25 -11.95 -9.93 3.53
N LEU A 26 -10.78 -9.34 3.21
CA LEU A 26 -9.61 -9.37 4.09
C LEU A 26 -9.87 -8.65 5.42
N LEU A 27 -10.55 -7.50 5.40
CA LEU A 27 -10.90 -6.75 6.60
C LEU A 27 -11.97 -7.47 7.44
N GLN A 28 -12.96 -8.10 6.79
CA GLN A 28 -13.96 -8.93 7.45
C GLN A 28 -13.33 -10.14 8.11
N HIS A 29 -12.46 -10.85 7.39
CA HIS A 29 -11.69 -11.97 7.93
C HIS A 29 -10.86 -11.55 9.14
N ALA A 30 -10.20 -10.38 9.10
CA ALA A 30 -9.45 -9.84 10.24
C ALA A 30 -10.35 -9.60 11.46
N LYS A 31 -11.55 -9.05 11.26
CA LYS A 31 -12.53 -8.83 12.32
C LYS A 31 -13.04 -10.14 12.92
N GLU A 32 -13.41 -11.12 12.10
CA GLU A 32 -13.91 -12.43 12.52
C GLU A 32 -12.85 -13.23 13.30
N ASN A 33 -11.59 -13.14 12.85
CA ASN A 33 -10.46 -13.86 13.43
C ASN A 33 -9.69 -13.06 14.49
N LYS A 34 -10.17 -11.87 14.85
CA LYS A 34 -9.68 -11.04 15.97
C LYS A 34 -8.20 -10.66 15.85
N TYR A 35 -7.77 -10.26 14.65
CA TYR A 35 -6.43 -9.67 14.44
C TYR A 35 -6.54 -8.31 13.77
N ALA A 36 -5.47 -7.52 13.89
CA ALA A 36 -5.30 -6.26 13.18
C ALA A 36 -4.21 -6.41 12.12
N ILE A 37 -4.33 -5.64 11.04
CA ILE A 37 -3.34 -5.60 9.97
C ILE A 37 -2.39 -4.43 10.26
N PRO A 38 -1.07 -4.64 10.38
CA PRO A 38 -0.13 -3.56 10.61
C PRO A 38 -0.08 -2.63 9.39
N ALA A 39 -0.06 -1.32 9.65
CA ALA A 39 0.08 -0.29 8.64
C ALA A 39 1.37 0.50 8.87
N VAL A 40 2.29 0.43 7.89
CA VAL A 40 3.65 0.94 8.07
C VAL A 40 3.91 2.05 7.07
N ASN A 41 4.26 3.24 7.59
CA ASN A 41 4.73 4.33 6.75
C ASN A 41 6.08 3.98 6.13
N VAL A 42 6.16 4.08 4.81
CA VAL A 42 7.37 3.79 4.04
C VAL A 42 7.87 5.06 3.33
N VAL A 43 9.18 5.13 3.11
CA VAL A 43 9.85 6.29 2.50
C VAL A 43 10.88 5.88 1.44
N SER A 44 11.09 4.59 1.20
CA SER A 44 12.06 4.08 0.24
C SER A 44 11.74 2.65 -0.17
N SER A 45 12.33 2.18 -1.26
CA SER A 45 12.29 0.77 -1.65
C SER A 45 12.80 -0.14 -0.52
N CYS A 46 13.84 0.25 0.21
CA CYS A 46 14.32 -0.50 1.37
C CYS A 46 13.22 -0.71 2.42
N SER A 47 12.51 0.36 2.81
CA SER A 47 11.42 0.25 3.78
C SER A 47 10.23 -0.56 3.27
N ILE A 48 9.93 -0.50 1.96
CA ILE A 48 8.91 -1.33 1.33
C ILE A 48 9.32 -2.81 1.43
N SER A 49 10.53 -3.15 0.97
CA SER A 49 11.06 -4.51 1.02
C SER A 49 11.09 -5.07 2.44
N SER A 50 11.45 -4.28 3.45
CA SER A 50 11.42 -4.71 4.85
C SER A 50 10.01 -5.06 5.33
N CYS A 51 8.98 -4.31 4.91
CA CYS A 51 7.59 -4.62 5.25
C CYS A 51 7.13 -5.93 4.60
N LEU A 52 7.45 -6.12 3.31
CA LEU A 52 7.07 -7.33 2.56
C LEU A 52 7.79 -8.57 3.08
N GLU A 53 9.08 -8.45 3.40
CA GLU A 53 9.85 -9.54 4.01
C GLU A 53 9.27 -9.94 5.38
N ALA A 54 8.94 -8.96 6.22
CA ALA A 54 8.32 -9.23 7.52
C ALA A 54 6.95 -9.92 7.36
N ALA A 55 6.11 -9.44 6.44
CA ALA A 55 4.82 -10.04 6.14
C ALA A 55 4.97 -11.50 5.68
N ALA A 56 5.93 -11.79 4.80
CA ALA A 56 6.19 -13.13 4.28
C ALA A 56 6.70 -14.07 5.38
N LYS A 57 7.62 -13.57 6.22
CA LYS A 57 8.21 -14.34 7.32
C LYS A 57 7.19 -14.72 8.40
N TYR A 58 6.25 -13.83 8.71
CA TYR A 58 5.28 -14.02 9.79
C TYR A 58 3.88 -14.43 9.30
N GLY A 59 3.68 -14.57 7.98
CA GLY A 59 2.50 -15.17 7.36
C GLY A 59 1.23 -14.33 7.46
N GLY A 60 1.35 -13.00 7.46
CA GLY A 60 0.23 -12.08 7.64
C GLY A 60 0.07 -11.06 6.50
N PRO A 61 -1.14 -10.53 6.28
CA PRO A 61 -1.34 -9.37 5.41
C PRO A 61 -0.62 -8.12 5.93
N MET A 62 -0.36 -7.17 5.05
CA MET A 62 0.32 -5.91 5.37
C MET A 62 -0.41 -4.71 4.75
N ILE A 63 -0.44 -3.58 5.44
CA ILE A 63 -0.76 -2.29 4.83
C ILE A 63 0.55 -1.53 4.62
N VAL A 64 0.87 -1.21 3.37
CA VAL A 64 1.98 -0.31 3.03
C VAL A 64 1.38 1.06 2.78
N GLN A 65 1.79 2.06 3.57
CA GLN A 65 1.21 3.40 3.48
C GLN A 65 2.25 4.49 3.24
N PHE A 66 1.88 5.46 2.42
CA PHE A 66 2.69 6.65 2.16
C PHE A 66 2.06 7.86 2.84
N SER A 67 2.81 8.56 3.68
CA SER A 67 2.42 9.93 4.05
C SER A 67 2.77 10.89 2.92
N ARG A 68 2.16 12.08 2.90
CA ARG A 68 2.51 13.16 1.96
C ARG A 68 4.02 13.41 1.92
N GLY A 69 4.64 13.53 3.10
CA GLY A 69 6.08 13.70 3.23
C GLY A 69 6.91 12.46 2.81
N GLY A 70 6.36 11.26 2.99
CA GLY A 70 6.97 10.03 2.48
C GLY A 70 7.00 9.98 0.95
N GLY A 71 5.92 10.44 0.29
CA GLY A 71 5.88 10.66 -1.15
C GLY A 71 7.00 11.59 -1.60
N GLN A 72 7.13 12.76 -0.98
CA GLN A 72 8.20 13.70 -1.31
C GLN A 72 9.60 13.10 -1.09
N PHE A 73 9.78 12.30 -0.03
CA PHE A 73 11.07 11.65 0.23
C PHE A 73 11.44 10.65 -0.88
N ILE A 74 10.47 9.87 -1.37
CA ILE A 74 10.66 8.93 -2.49
C ILE A 74 10.99 9.68 -3.79
N ALA A 75 10.32 10.80 -4.07
CA ALA A 75 10.63 11.65 -5.22
C ALA A 75 12.01 12.34 -5.10
N GLY A 76 12.47 12.53 -3.86
CA GLY A 76 13.71 13.23 -3.52
C GLY A 76 13.42 14.61 -2.95
N LYS A 77 14.05 14.92 -1.79
CA LYS A 77 13.79 16.18 -1.05
C LYS A 77 14.10 17.46 -1.81
N THR A 78 14.92 17.40 -2.85
CA THR A 78 15.31 18.55 -3.67
C THR A 78 14.45 18.69 -4.94
N ALA A 79 13.52 17.76 -5.20
CA ALA A 79 12.58 17.89 -6.29
C ALA A 79 11.63 19.07 -6.03
N ASP A 80 11.25 19.77 -7.10
CA ASP A 80 10.25 20.83 -7.01
C ASP A 80 8.92 20.24 -6.53
N ASN A 81 8.36 20.83 -5.49
CA ASN A 81 7.12 20.41 -4.86
C ASN A 81 6.05 21.52 -4.92
N ALA A 82 6.15 22.42 -5.90
CA ALA A 82 5.04 23.27 -6.29
C ALA A 82 3.77 22.42 -6.52
N ASP A 83 2.66 22.84 -5.92
CA ASP A 83 1.36 22.14 -5.98
C ASP A 83 1.41 20.63 -5.66
N ASP A 84 2.31 20.25 -4.75
CA ASP A 84 2.51 18.85 -4.33
C ASP A 84 2.99 17.89 -5.43
N ALA A 85 3.54 18.41 -6.54
CA ALA A 85 3.99 17.60 -7.66
C ALA A 85 4.96 16.46 -7.26
N ALA A 86 5.96 16.74 -6.40
CA ALA A 86 6.89 15.71 -5.92
C ALA A 86 6.24 14.73 -4.92
N CYS A 87 5.36 15.21 -4.03
CA CYS A 87 4.57 14.34 -3.15
C CYS A 87 3.73 13.34 -3.97
N ILE A 88 3.03 13.82 -4.99
CA ILE A 88 2.20 13.01 -5.89
C ILE A 88 3.08 12.00 -6.64
N ALA A 89 4.11 12.48 -7.34
CA ALA A 89 4.98 11.65 -8.17
C ALA A 89 5.68 10.55 -7.35
N GLY A 90 6.17 10.86 -6.15
CA GLY A 90 6.84 9.89 -5.30
C GLY A 90 5.88 8.88 -4.68
N SER A 91 4.66 9.29 -4.29
CA SER A 91 3.62 8.34 -3.86
C SER A 91 3.20 7.39 -4.98
N VAL A 92 3.04 7.89 -6.22
CA VAL A 92 2.73 7.06 -7.39
C VAL A 92 3.90 6.11 -7.72
N ALA A 93 5.14 6.59 -7.67
CA ALA A 93 6.32 5.74 -7.89
C ALA A 93 6.41 4.62 -6.83
N GLY A 94 6.17 4.96 -5.56
CA GLY A 94 6.09 3.99 -4.47
C GLY A 94 4.99 2.95 -4.67
N ALA A 95 3.79 3.40 -5.06
CA ALA A 95 2.65 2.54 -5.37
C ALA A 95 2.97 1.51 -6.47
N LEU A 96 3.53 1.98 -7.59
CA LEU A 96 3.94 1.13 -8.71
C LEU A 96 5.04 0.15 -8.29
N HIS A 97 6.00 0.58 -7.46
CA HIS A 97 7.01 -0.31 -6.93
C HIS A 97 6.39 -1.43 -6.09
N VAL A 98 5.48 -1.11 -5.15
CA VAL A 98 4.79 -2.11 -4.33
C VAL A 98 4.04 -3.10 -5.22
N ARG A 99 3.27 -2.62 -6.20
CA ARG A 99 2.54 -3.46 -7.16
C ARG A 99 3.47 -4.41 -7.90
N GLN A 100 4.64 -3.93 -8.32
CA GLN A 100 5.62 -4.73 -9.07
C GLN A 100 6.25 -5.84 -8.23
N VAL A 101 6.46 -5.64 -6.92
CA VAL A 101 7.26 -6.56 -6.10
C VAL A 101 6.45 -7.38 -5.10
N ALA A 102 5.25 -6.96 -4.70
CA ALA A 102 4.48 -7.62 -3.64
C ALA A 102 4.18 -9.10 -3.92
N GLU A 103 3.86 -9.44 -5.18
CA GLU A 103 3.59 -10.83 -5.58
C GLU A 103 4.80 -11.75 -5.37
N LEU A 104 6.03 -11.25 -5.54
CA LEU A 104 7.27 -12.02 -5.35
C LEU A 104 7.44 -12.50 -3.91
N TYR A 105 6.85 -11.78 -2.95
CA TYR A 105 6.88 -12.13 -1.52
C TYR A 105 5.73 -13.07 -1.12
N GLY A 106 4.77 -13.34 -2.02
CA GLY A 106 3.64 -14.23 -1.73
C GLY A 106 2.65 -13.67 -0.70
N VAL A 107 2.63 -12.35 -0.48
CA VAL A 107 1.82 -11.70 0.56
C VAL A 107 0.75 -10.77 -0.03
N PRO A 108 -0.46 -10.71 0.58
CA PRO A 108 -1.45 -9.71 0.24
C PRO A 108 -1.12 -8.37 0.89
N VAL A 109 -1.16 -7.30 0.09
CA VAL A 109 -0.79 -5.95 0.51
C VAL A 109 -1.92 -4.97 0.23
N ILE A 110 -2.40 -4.30 1.27
CA ILE A 110 -3.27 -3.15 1.11
C ILE A 110 -2.37 -1.93 0.85
N LEU A 111 -2.58 -1.27 -0.29
CA LEU A 111 -1.87 -0.04 -0.63
C LEU A 111 -2.67 1.16 -0.13
N HIS A 112 -2.03 2.06 0.61
CA HIS A 112 -2.72 3.15 1.28
C HIS A 112 -1.93 4.46 1.26
N THR A 113 -2.64 5.57 1.47
CA THR A 113 -2.04 6.86 1.77
C THR A 113 -2.54 7.34 3.11
N ASP A 114 -1.62 7.80 3.93
CA ASP A 114 -1.86 8.22 5.31
C ASP A 114 -2.58 9.60 5.35
N HIS A 115 -2.64 10.21 6.53
CA HIS A 115 -3.26 11.52 6.82
C HIS A 115 -3.25 12.53 5.65
N CYS A 116 -4.43 13.02 5.28
CA CYS A 116 -4.63 14.10 4.32
C CYS A 116 -5.56 15.20 4.90
N GLN A 117 -4.98 16.26 5.47
CA GLN A 117 -5.77 17.39 5.96
C GLN A 117 -6.26 18.30 4.82
N ARG A 118 -7.21 19.20 5.08
CA ARG A 118 -7.85 20.04 4.05
C ARG A 118 -6.85 20.81 3.16
N SER A 119 -5.73 21.29 3.71
CA SER A 119 -4.72 22.00 2.91
C SER A 119 -3.92 21.12 1.96
N TRP A 120 -4.02 19.78 2.08
CA TRP A 120 -3.31 18.80 1.27
C TRP A 120 -4.22 18.13 0.23
N LEU A 121 -5.44 18.62 0.05
CA LEU A 121 -6.33 18.11 -1.00
C LEU A 121 -5.72 18.15 -2.42
N PRO A 122 -4.85 19.13 -2.80
CA PRO A 122 -4.16 19.06 -4.09
C PRO A 122 -3.32 17.78 -4.27
N TRP A 123 -2.67 17.28 -3.20
CA TRP A 123 -1.96 16.00 -3.23
C TRP A 123 -2.93 14.83 -3.47
N PHE A 124 -4.08 14.84 -2.78
CA PHE A 124 -5.11 13.80 -2.93
C PHE A 124 -5.70 13.80 -4.34
N ASP A 125 -6.06 14.97 -4.88
CA ASP A 125 -6.64 15.11 -6.21
C ASP A 125 -5.66 14.60 -7.28
N GLY A 126 -4.38 14.94 -7.16
CA GLY A 126 -3.34 14.42 -8.07
C GLY A 126 -3.13 12.91 -7.99
N LEU A 127 -3.30 12.32 -6.80
CA LEU A 127 -3.29 10.85 -6.65
C LEU A 127 -4.53 10.21 -7.26
N MET A 128 -5.71 10.83 -7.12
CA MET A 128 -6.94 10.36 -7.75
C MET A 128 -6.85 10.40 -9.29
N ASP A 129 -6.27 11.46 -9.86
CA ASP A 129 -6.02 11.54 -11.30
C ASP A 129 -5.10 10.40 -11.79
N ALA A 130 -4.05 10.08 -11.04
CA ALA A 130 -3.15 8.96 -11.35
C ALA A 130 -3.88 7.61 -11.23
N ASN A 131 -4.69 7.46 -10.18
CA ASN A 131 -5.50 6.27 -9.91
C ASN A 131 -6.52 6.01 -11.03
N GLU A 132 -7.24 7.04 -11.50
CA GLU A 132 -8.18 6.91 -12.62
C GLU A 132 -7.49 6.52 -13.93
N LYS A 133 -6.29 7.05 -14.19
CA LYS A 133 -5.49 6.66 -15.37
C LYS A 133 -5.04 5.21 -15.26
N TYR A 134 -4.60 4.78 -14.07
CA TYR A 134 -4.20 3.39 -13.82
C TYR A 134 -5.40 2.44 -13.96
N PHE A 135 -6.55 2.79 -13.39
CA PHE A 135 -7.79 2.02 -13.50
C PHE A 135 -8.22 1.81 -14.95
N LYS A 136 -8.20 2.86 -15.78
CA LYS A 136 -8.54 2.75 -17.22
C LYS A 136 -7.64 1.77 -17.98
N ALA A 137 -6.39 1.61 -17.56
CA ALA A 137 -5.42 0.72 -18.21
C ALA A 137 -5.42 -0.70 -17.65
N ASN A 138 -5.71 -0.88 -16.37
CA ASN A 138 -5.50 -2.15 -15.66
C ASN A 138 -6.80 -2.82 -15.17
N GLY A 139 -7.93 -2.10 -15.15
CA GLY A 139 -9.21 -2.61 -14.65
C GLY A 139 -9.33 -2.65 -13.13
N GLU A 140 -8.33 -2.14 -12.41
CA GLU A 140 -8.33 -1.99 -10.96
C GLU A 140 -7.60 -0.71 -10.54
N PRO A 141 -7.93 -0.11 -9.37
CA PRO A 141 -7.35 1.16 -8.94
C PRO A 141 -5.87 1.01 -8.57
#